data_AF-A0A3D4QTB2-F1
#
_entry.id   AF-A0A3D4QTB2-F1
#
_cell.length_a   1.000
_cell.length_b   1.000
_cell.length_c   1.000
_cell.angle_alpha   90.00
_cell.angle_beta   90.00
_cell.angle_gamma   90.00
#
_symmetry.space_group_name_H-M   'P 1'
#
loop_
_entity.id
_entity.type
_entity.pdbx_description
1 polymer ?
#
loop_
_entity_poly.entity_id
_entity_poly.type
_entity_poly.pdbx_seq_one_letter_code
_entity_poly.pdbx_strand_id
1 'polypeptide(L)'
;MIHSMMDSEIWKREFELMVDQEHFEKVWDIINTSFNESVDSYLDNIVYTNPAIKPKDTLSLYIKKLIDEHSKGQEKNAELFHSDNMAEYQYDMDGFKGDTLSKKCPAIRVALMSRVEALKDWRIAFKVVSPQKLYDTFYNMISFAEEYKDTMTEDVIEKINTIDDNGLIQLAEDFCYLTGVIGTGILSNILNSIYPWLFPGMFKFGTFALYILSGRQAIDMGSNSSEFLMIKDDIRSKTGIIEADHNYFFPYETFALYTLRIYRALDKAINDRFQIKFPDDYRYVLTNDFYRYIVDINKERIQTLLGNDDILKFQISV
;
A
#
# COMPACT_ATOMS: atom_id res chain seq x y z
N MET A 1 10.54 -11.54 -15.87
CA MET A 1 11.82 -10.76 -15.88
C MET A 1 11.48 -9.40 -16.47
N ILE A 2 11.24 -8.39 -15.63
CA ILE A 2 10.72 -7.04 -15.97
C ILE A 2 11.90 -6.09 -16.36
N HIS A 3 13.00 -6.65 -16.87
CA HIS A 3 14.24 -5.90 -17.09
C HIS A 3 14.15 -4.85 -18.21
N SER A 4 13.14 -4.91 -19.09
CA SER A 4 13.11 -4.08 -20.30
C SER A 4 12.88 -2.59 -20.06
N MET A 5 12.27 -2.17 -18.94
CA MET A 5 12.00 -0.75 -18.68
C MET A 5 12.95 -0.10 -17.67
N MET A 6 13.47 -0.88 -16.71
CA MET A 6 14.25 -0.36 -15.58
C MET A 6 15.69 0.05 -15.95
N ASP A 7 16.23 -0.47 -17.04
CA ASP A 7 17.61 -0.19 -17.48
C ASP A 7 17.71 1.01 -18.44
N SER A 8 16.63 1.78 -18.59
CA SER A 8 16.61 2.98 -19.42
C SER A 8 17.05 4.22 -18.65
N GLU A 9 17.70 5.18 -19.33
CA GLU A 9 17.96 6.50 -18.74
C GLU A 9 16.66 7.23 -18.35
N ILE A 10 15.56 6.94 -19.05
CA ILE A 10 14.24 7.49 -18.76
C ILE A 10 13.78 7.04 -17.37
N TRP A 11 13.85 5.73 -17.10
CA TRP A 11 13.43 5.17 -15.81
C TRP A 11 14.23 5.75 -14.63
N LYS A 12 15.55 5.92 -14.78
CA LYS A 12 16.39 6.50 -13.72
C LYS A 12 15.95 7.93 -13.39
N ARG A 13 15.73 8.76 -14.42
CA ARG A 13 15.25 10.14 -14.25
C ARG A 13 13.85 10.19 -13.64
N GLU A 14 12.97 9.29 -14.05
CA GLU A 14 11.62 9.19 -13.48
C GLU A 14 11.64 8.75 -12.02
N PHE A 15 12.54 7.83 -11.65
CA PHE A 15 12.72 7.44 -10.26
C PHE A 15 13.27 8.58 -9.39
N GLU A 16 14.28 9.30 -9.88
CA GLU A 16 14.80 10.51 -9.24
C GLU A 16 13.69 11.56 -9.04
N LEU A 17 12.80 11.71 -10.03
CA LEU A 17 11.67 12.63 -9.95
C LEU A 17 10.65 12.21 -8.87
N MET A 18 10.35 10.92 -8.74
CA MET A 18 9.40 10.42 -7.74
C MET A 18 9.86 10.59 -6.29
N VAL A 19 11.16 10.82 -6.04
CA VAL A 19 11.71 11.13 -4.71
C VAL A 19 12.07 12.61 -4.54
N ASP A 20 11.84 13.44 -5.56
CA ASP A 20 12.10 14.87 -5.51
C ASP A 20 10.97 15.61 -4.77
N GLN A 21 11.34 16.45 -3.80
CA GLN A 21 10.38 17.17 -2.97
C GLN A 21 9.59 18.23 -3.76
N GLU A 22 10.22 18.94 -4.69
CA GLU A 22 9.53 19.99 -5.46
C GLU A 22 8.48 19.37 -6.40
N HIS A 23 8.84 18.26 -7.03
CA HIS A 23 7.92 17.46 -7.84
C HIS A 23 6.77 16.90 -6.99
N PHE A 24 7.07 16.36 -5.80
CA PHE A 24 6.05 15.90 -4.86
C PHE A 24 5.02 17.01 -4.54
N GLU A 25 5.46 18.24 -4.23
CA GLU A 25 4.55 19.35 -3.96
C GLU A 25 3.66 19.67 -5.16
N LYS A 26 4.25 19.69 -6.36
CA LYS A 26 3.51 19.93 -7.61
C LYS A 26 2.41 18.89 -7.83
N VAL A 27 2.71 17.61 -7.62
CA VAL A 27 1.73 16.54 -7.76
C VAL A 27 0.69 16.61 -6.64
N TRP A 28 1.12 16.91 -5.42
CA TRP A 28 0.22 17.08 -4.27
C TRP A 28 -0.82 18.19 -4.51
N ASP A 29 -0.44 19.33 -5.08
CA ASP A 29 -1.39 20.42 -5.38
C ASP A 29 -2.52 19.97 -6.32
N ILE A 30 -2.18 19.12 -7.32
CA ILE A 30 -3.15 18.53 -8.23
C ILE A 30 -4.05 17.55 -7.46
N ILE A 31 -3.45 16.65 -6.67
CA ILE A 31 -4.17 15.65 -5.86
C ILE A 31 -5.11 16.33 -4.87
N ASN A 32 -4.66 17.36 -4.16
CA ASN A 32 -5.39 18.05 -3.11
C ASN A 32 -6.71 18.64 -3.64
N THR A 33 -6.72 19.11 -4.88
CA THR A 33 -7.92 19.62 -5.54
C THR A 33 -9.00 18.54 -5.66
N SER A 34 -8.68 17.39 -6.26
CA SER A 34 -9.64 16.28 -6.41
C SER A 34 -9.90 15.52 -5.11
N PHE A 35 -8.94 15.54 -4.19
CA PHE A 35 -9.06 14.95 -2.86
C PHE A 35 -10.17 15.62 -2.05
N ASN A 36 -10.22 16.96 -2.00
CA ASN A 36 -11.24 17.69 -1.23
C ASN A 36 -12.67 17.32 -1.66
N GLU A 37 -12.93 17.17 -2.96
CA GLU A 37 -14.22 16.70 -3.47
C GLU A 37 -14.52 15.24 -3.05
N SER A 38 -13.48 14.40 -3.01
CA SER A 38 -13.61 12.99 -2.67
C SER A 38 -13.82 12.74 -1.18
N VAL A 39 -13.33 13.62 -0.30
CA VAL A 39 -13.50 13.52 1.16
C VAL A 39 -14.97 13.61 1.54
N ASP A 40 -15.69 14.60 1.01
CA ASP A 40 -17.11 14.77 1.32
C ASP A 40 -17.91 13.56 0.84
N SER A 41 -17.65 13.11 -0.39
CA SER A 41 -18.27 11.92 -0.97
C SER A 41 -18.00 10.64 -0.16
N TYR A 42 -16.78 10.47 0.36
CA TYR A 42 -16.40 9.37 1.24
C TYR A 42 -17.15 9.41 2.57
N LEU A 43 -17.17 10.56 3.25
CA LEU A 43 -17.85 10.70 4.54
C LEU A 43 -19.36 10.55 4.40
N ASP A 44 -19.95 11.09 3.33
CA ASP A 44 -21.37 10.92 2.99
C ASP A 44 -21.73 9.46 2.74
N ASN A 45 -20.89 8.74 1.97
CA ASN A 45 -21.08 7.32 1.75
C ASN A 45 -21.11 6.52 3.06
N ILE A 46 -20.33 6.91 4.07
CA ILE A 46 -20.36 6.27 5.40
C ILE A 46 -21.65 6.62 6.14
N VAL A 47 -21.95 7.91 6.32
CA VAL A 47 -23.00 8.33 7.25
C VAL A 47 -24.42 8.09 6.72
N TYR A 48 -24.60 8.01 5.41
CA TYR A 48 -25.89 7.72 4.79
C TYR A 48 -26.15 6.23 4.55
N THR A 49 -25.23 5.34 4.95
CA THR A 49 -25.48 3.89 4.94
C THR A 49 -26.68 3.48 5.81
N ASN A 50 -26.95 4.22 6.89
CA ASN A 50 -28.10 4.00 7.75
C ASN A 50 -28.78 5.33 8.13
N PRO A 51 -29.77 5.79 7.34
CA PRO A 51 -30.45 7.07 7.59
C PRO A 51 -31.24 7.15 8.91
N ALA A 52 -31.46 6.02 9.59
CA ALA A 52 -32.18 5.99 10.87
C ALA A 52 -31.29 6.38 12.08
N ILE A 53 -29.98 6.40 11.90
CA ILE A 53 -28.99 6.74 12.94
C ILE A 53 -28.42 8.14 12.63
N LYS A 54 -28.13 8.93 13.67
CA LYS A 54 -27.51 10.26 13.45
C LYS A 54 -26.15 10.08 12.77
N PRO A 55 -25.77 10.94 11.82
CA PRO A 55 -24.50 10.83 11.09
C PRO A 55 -23.26 10.61 11.98
N LYS A 56 -23.17 11.35 13.09
CA LYS A 56 -22.08 11.22 14.07
C LYS A 56 -22.01 9.81 14.70
N ASP A 57 -23.16 9.24 15.04
CA ASP A 57 -23.25 7.92 15.67
C ASP A 57 -22.95 6.82 14.63
N THR A 58 -23.43 6.98 13.39
CA THR A 58 -23.08 6.09 12.26
C THR A 58 -21.58 6.07 12.01
N LEU A 59 -20.94 7.25 11.96
CA LEU A 59 -19.49 7.35 11.79
C LEU A 59 -18.74 6.71 12.97
N SER A 60 -19.18 6.92 14.21
CA SER A 60 -18.54 6.33 15.39
C SER A 60 -18.60 4.79 15.36
N LEU A 61 -19.74 4.22 14.97
CA LEU A 61 -19.91 2.78 14.78
C LEU A 61 -19.03 2.25 13.65
N TYR A 62 -18.91 3.03 12.57
CA TYR A 62 -18.06 2.68 11.43
C TYR A 62 -16.56 2.66 11.80
N ILE A 63 -16.07 3.69 12.48
CA ILE A 63 -14.69 3.76 12.99
C ILE A 63 -14.40 2.56 13.90
N LYS A 64 -15.32 2.25 14.83
CA LYS A 64 -15.19 1.06 15.69
C LYS A 64 -15.09 -0.22 14.85
N LYS A 65 -15.96 -0.39 13.86
CA LYS A 65 -15.92 -1.56 12.96
C LYS A 65 -14.57 -1.66 12.23
N LEU A 66 -14.06 -0.55 11.69
CA LEU A 66 -12.76 -0.53 11.02
C LEU A 66 -11.63 -1.00 11.94
N ILE A 67 -11.60 -0.49 13.18
CA ILE A 67 -10.61 -0.85 14.19
C ILE A 67 -10.76 -2.32 14.60
N ASP A 68 -11.97 -2.79 14.86
CA ASP A 68 -12.25 -4.18 15.26
C ASP A 68 -11.86 -5.17 14.15
N GLU A 69 -12.06 -4.82 12.88
CA GLU A 69 -11.67 -5.64 11.73
C GLU A 69 -10.15 -5.66 11.53
N HIS A 70 -9.47 -4.52 11.70
CA HIS A 70 -8.03 -4.45 11.62
C HIS A 70 -7.33 -5.22 12.76
N SER A 71 -7.80 -5.03 14.00
CA SER A 71 -7.18 -5.61 15.20
C SER A 71 -7.12 -7.14 15.16
N LYS A 72 -8.17 -7.79 14.61
CA LYS A 72 -8.18 -9.25 14.39
C LYS A 72 -7.07 -9.76 13.45
N GLY A 73 -6.63 -8.92 12.51
CA GLY A 73 -5.52 -9.20 11.62
C GLY A 73 -4.17 -8.88 12.27
N GLN A 74 -4.11 -7.76 12.99
CA GLN A 74 -2.93 -7.28 13.70
C GLN A 74 -2.41 -8.29 14.71
N GLU A 75 -3.28 -8.83 15.58
CA GLU A 75 -2.87 -9.79 16.62
C GLU A 75 -2.06 -10.97 16.03
N LYS A 76 -2.51 -11.50 14.88
CA LYS A 76 -1.83 -12.63 14.22
C LYS A 76 -0.47 -12.26 13.67
N ASN A 77 -0.35 -11.11 13.01
CA ASN A 77 0.92 -10.69 12.44
C ASN A 77 1.90 -10.21 13.53
N ALA A 78 1.41 -9.52 14.56
CA ALA A 78 2.21 -9.12 15.72
C ALA A 78 2.76 -10.35 16.46
N GLU A 79 1.96 -11.40 16.65
CA GLU A 79 2.43 -12.66 17.21
C GLU A 79 3.48 -13.32 16.29
N LEU A 80 3.17 -13.46 14.99
CA LEU A 80 4.07 -14.12 14.03
C LEU A 80 5.44 -13.45 13.92
N PHE A 81 5.50 -12.12 14.04
CA PHE A 81 6.72 -11.35 13.83
C PHE A 81 7.26 -10.72 15.12
N HIS A 82 6.80 -11.19 16.29
CA HIS A 82 7.39 -10.79 17.57
C HIS A 82 8.89 -11.09 17.61
N SER A 83 9.67 -10.22 18.25
CA SER A 83 11.14 -10.33 18.29
C SER A 83 11.64 -11.69 18.82
N ASP A 84 11.00 -12.21 19.87
CA ASP A 84 11.33 -13.53 20.42
C ASP A 84 11.11 -14.65 19.38
N ASN A 85 9.98 -14.61 18.66
CA ASN A 85 9.69 -15.59 17.61
C ASN A 85 10.67 -15.46 16.43
N MET A 86 11.01 -14.23 16.06
CA MET A 86 12.03 -13.98 15.03
C MET A 86 13.40 -14.53 15.44
N ALA A 87 13.78 -14.46 16.72
CA ALA A 87 15.01 -15.08 17.21
C ALA A 87 14.93 -16.62 17.14
N GLU A 88 13.80 -17.22 17.47
CA GLU A 88 13.59 -18.68 17.37
C GLU A 88 13.66 -19.18 15.92
N TYR A 89 13.10 -18.44 14.97
CA TYR A 89 13.11 -18.81 13.55
C TYR A 89 14.51 -18.86 12.93
N GLN A 90 15.50 -18.22 13.55
CA GLN A 90 16.91 -18.32 13.13
C GLN A 90 17.41 -19.78 13.17
N TYR A 91 16.87 -20.60 14.07
CA TYR A 91 17.31 -21.99 14.24
C TYR A 91 16.60 -22.97 13.29
N ASP A 92 15.49 -22.58 12.67
CA ASP A 92 14.75 -23.37 11.68
C ASP A 92 14.16 -22.50 10.57
N MET A 93 15.02 -22.06 9.65
CA MET A 93 14.63 -21.18 8.55
C MET A 93 13.76 -21.90 7.51
N ASP A 94 13.95 -23.21 7.31
CA ASP A 94 13.08 -24.03 6.47
C ASP A 94 11.65 -24.06 7.04
N GLY A 95 11.51 -24.22 8.35
CA GLY A 95 10.25 -24.09 9.08
C GLY A 95 9.66 -22.68 8.97
N PHE A 96 10.49 -21.64 9.10
CA PHE A 96 10.05 -20.25 8.91
C PHE A 96 9.44 -20.05 7.51
N LYS A 97 10.11 -20.48 6.44
CA LYS A 97 9.57 -20.38 5.08
C LYS A 97 8.35 -21.26 4.88
N GLY A 98 8.45 -22.54 5.23
CA GLY A 98 7.49 -23.59 4.86
C GLY A 98 6.23 -23.62 5.72
N ASP A 99 6.30 -23.21 6.98
CA ASP A 99 5.18 -23.20 7.91
C ASP A 99 4.74 -21.78 8.25
N THR A 100 5.64 -20.97 8.81
CA THR A 100 5.32 -19.60 9.28
C THR A 100 4.87 -18.72 8.11
N LEU A 101 5.72 -18.50 7.11
CA LEU A 101 5.40 -17.65 5.96
C LEU A 101 4.35 -18.28 5.05
N SER A 102 4.51 -19.56 4.68
CA SER A 102 3.63 -20.17 3.65
C SER A 102 2.21 -20.48 4.16
N LYS A 103 2.02 -20.76 5.46
CA LYS A 103 0.72 -21.21 6.00
C LYS A 103 0.10 -20.28 7.02
N LYS A 104 0.91 -19.51 7.76
CA LYS A 104 0.41 -18.65 8.84
C LYS A 104 0.37 -17.18 8.46
N CYS A 105 1.36 -16.67 7.71
CA CYS A 105 1.35 -15.29 7.20
C CYS A 105 0.23 -15.10 6.15
N PRO A 106 -0.82 -14.31 6.42
CA PRO A 106 -1.97 -14.20 5.53
C PRO A 106 -1.63 -13.65 4.14
N ALA A 107 -0.78 -12.62 4.06
CA ALA A 107 -0.40 -11.97 2.81
C ALA A 107 0.30 -12.95 1.85
N ILE A 108 1.24 -13.74 2.37
CA ILE A 108 2.01 -14.73 1.59
C ILE A 108 1.14 -15.93 1.25
N ARG A 109 0.40 -16.47 2.23
CA ARG A 109 -0.48 -17.63 2.01
C ARG A 109 -1.49 -17.37 0.90
N VAL A 110 -2.16 -16.21 0.93
CA VAL A 110 -3.16 -15.85 -0.09
C VAL A 110 -2.51 -15.76 -1.47
N ALA A 111 -1.33 -15.14 -1.57
CA ALA A 111 -0.60 -15.06 -2.83
C ALA A 111 -0.15 -16.44 -3.36
N LEU A 112 0.28 -17.35 -2.48
CA LEU A 112 0.64 -18.73 -2.84
C LEU A 112 -0.55 -19.56 -3.31
N MET A 113 -1.72 -19.37 -2.68
CA MET A 113 -2.96 -20.09 -3.02
C MET A 113 -3.69 -19.52 -4.24
N SER A 114 -3.36 -18.30 -4.65
CA SER A 114 -4.03 -17.64 -5.77
C SER A 114 -3.74 -18.34 -7.11
N ARG A 115 -4.79 -18.50 -7.92
CA ARG A 115 -4.71 -19.03 -9.29
C ARG A 115 -4.50 -17.94 -10.35
N VAL A 116 -4.38 -16.67 -9.95
CA VAL A 116 -4.19 -15.55 -10.86
C VAL A 116 -2.84 -15.70 -11.58
N GLU A 117 -2.84 -15.54 -12.91
CA GLU A 117 -1.65 -15.73 -13.76
C GLU A 117 -0.56 -14.69 -13.44
N ALA A 118 -0.94 -13.45 -13.12
CA ALA A 118 -0.01 -12.40 -12.72
C ALA A 118 0.84 -12.75 -11.47
N LEU A 119 0.39 -13.69 -10.63
CA LEU A 119 1.15 -14.14 -9.45
C LEU A 119 2.02 -15.37 -9.72
N LYS A 120 2.02 -15.91 -10.94
CA LYS A 120 2.78 -17.12 -11.28
C LYS A 120 4.28 -16.95 -11.08
N ASP A 121 4.85 -15.88 -11.62
CA ASP A 121 6.27 -15.59 -11.51
C ASP A 121 6.68 -15.36 -10.05
N TRP A 122 5.84 -14.64 -9.29
CA TRP A 122 6.04 -14.47 -7.85
C TRP A 122 6.02 -15.81 -7.10
N ARG A 123 5.05 -16.70 -7.39
CA ARG A 123 4.97 -18.03 -6.76
C ARG A 123 6.21 -18.87 -7.08
N ILE A 124 6.76 -18.78 -8.29
CA ILE A 124 8.01 -19.44 -8.66
C ILE A 124 9.17 -18.83 -7.87
N ALA A 125 9.29 -17.50 -7.86
CA ALA A 125 10.34 -16.78 -7.14
C ALA A 125 10.35 -17.13 -5.63
N PHE A 126 9.19 -17.13 -4.98
CA PHE A 126 9.06 -17.52 -3.57
C PHE A 126 9.47 -19.00 -3.34
N LYS A 127 9.12 -19.91 -4.26
CA LYS A 127 9.51 -21.31 -4.13
C LYS A 127 11.02 -21.50 -4.22
N VAL A 128 11.69 -20.82 -5.15
CA VAL A 128 13.12 -21.01 -5.40
C VAL A 128 14.04 -20.20 -4.49
N VAL A 129 13.56 -19.10 -3.89
CA VAL A 129 14.40 -18.29 -3.00
C VAL A 129 14.79 -19.07 -1.75
N SER A 130 16.04 -18.92 -1.30
CA SER A 130 16.53 -19.64 -0.13
C SER A 130 15.78 -19.20 1.15
N PRO A 131 15.47 -20.12 2.07
CA PRO A 131 14.88 -19.78 3.36
C PRO A 131 15.68 -18.74 4.15
N GLN A 132 17.02 -18.82 4.13
CA GLN A 132 17.92 -17.82 4.76
C GLN A 132 17.63 -16.39 4.29
N LYS A 133 17.65 -16.14 2.97
CA LYS A 133 17.35 -14.81 2.43
C LYS A 133 15.98 -14.27 2.84
N LEU A 134 14.97 -15.15 2.93
CA LEU A 134 13.65 -14.75 3.43
C LEU A 134 13.73 -14.37 4.91
N TYR A 135 14.39 -15.19 5.73
CA TYR A 135 14.60 -14.89 7.14
C TYR A 135 15.30 -13.54 7.33
N ASP A 136 16.44 -13.32 6.66
CA ASP A 136 17.23 -12.09 6.77
C ASP A 136 16.40 -10.85 6.38
N THR A 137 15.66 -10.94 5.27
CA THR A 137 14.80 -9.83 4.81
C THR A 137 13.73 -9.47 5.84
N PHE A 138 13.06 -10.48 6.41
CA PHE A 138 12.04 -10.26 7.43
C PHE A 138 12.64 -9.78 8.75
N TYR A 139 13.79 -10.31 9.15
CA TYR A 139 14.51 -9.87 10.34
C TYR A 139 14.88 -8.39 10.23
N ASN A 140 15.45 -7.96 9.11
CA ASN A 140 15.78 -6.55 8.87
C ASN A 140 14.52 -5.68 8.89
N MET A 141 13.47 -6.09 8.19
CA MET A 141 12.20 -5.35 8.14
C MET A 141 11.57 -5.16 9.53
N ILE A 142 11.57 -6.19 10.37
CA ILE A 142 11.01 -6.10 11.72
C ILE A 142 11.93 -5.32 12.66
N SER A 143 13.24 -5.49 12.56
CA SER A 143 14.21 -4.73 13.36
C SER A 143 14.10 -3.24 13.07
N PHE A 144 14.07 -2.87 11.78
CA PHE A 144 13.80 -1.50 11.35
C PHE A 144 12.48 -0.98 11.94
N ALA A 145 11.41 -1.77 11.89
CA ALA A 145 10.11 -1.33 12.39
C ALA A 145 10.10 -1.04 13.90
N GLU A 146 10.80 -1.85 14.71
CA GLU A 146 10.95 -1.59 16.15
C GLU A 146 11.80 -0.36 16.43
N GLU A 147 12.95 -0.22 15.76
CA GLU A 147 13.83 0.94 15.91
C GLU A 147 13.12 2.24 15.49
N TYR A 148 12.43 2.20 14.35
CA TYR A 148 11.62 3.31 13.87
C TYR A 148 10.52 3.68 14.86
N LYS A 149 9.79 2.68 15.39
CA LYS A 149 8.76 2.87 16.43
C LYS A 149 9.30 3.56 17.67
N ASP A 150 10.48 3.19 18.14
CA ASP A 150 11.07 3.77 19.35
C ASP A 150 11.48 5.24 19.16
N THR A 151 11.70 5.67 17.92
CA THR A 151 12.05 7.06 17.58
C THR A 151 10.85 7.95 17.24
N MET A 152 9.71 7.35 16.90
CA MET A 152 8.55 8.06 16.35
C MET A 152 7.51 8.36 17.43
N THR A 153 7.51 9.59 17.95
CA THR A 153 6.43 10.11 18.79
C THR A 153 5.42 10.90 17.96
N GLU A 154 4.23 11.16 18.51
CA GLU A 154 3.24 12.03 17.84
C GLU A 154 3.81 13.41 17.47
N ASP A 155 4.62 14.01 18.35
CA ASP A 155 5.29 15.29 18.07
C ASP A 155 6.30 15.21 16.90
N VAL A 156 6.94 14.05 16.70
CA VAL A 156 7.83 13.80 15.56
C VAL A 156 6.99 13.66 14.30
N ILE A 157 5.94 12.83 14.35
CA ILE A 157 5.06 12.54 13.22
C ILE A 157 4.34 13.81 12.75
N GLU A 158 3.92 14.69 13.65
CA GLU A 158 3.30 15.98 13.30
C GLU A 158 4.23 16.89 12.48
N LYS A 159 5.55 16.77 12.69
CA LYS A 159 6.56 17.61 12.03
C LYS A 159 7.01 17.08 10.67
N ILE A 160 6.69 15.83 10.33
CA ILE A 160 7.00 15.27 9.01
C ILE A 160 6.27 16.07 7.94
N ASN A 161 7.01 16.74 7.06
CA ASN A 161 6.42 17.51 5.96
C ASN A 161 7.13 17.27 4.62
N THR A 162 8.33 16.70 4.64
CA THR A 162 9.10 16.30 3.47
C THR A 162 9.26 14.77 3.39
N ILE A 163 9.71 14.28 2.23
CA ILE A 163 9.96 12.86 1.99
C ILE A 163 11.06 12.38 2.95
N ASP A 164 12.13 13.15 3.08
CA ASP A 164 13.26 12.82 3.95
C ASP A 164 12.88 12.80 5.44
N ASP A 165 11.98 13.68 5.88
CA ASP A 165 11.58 13.77 7.29
C ASP A 165 10.99 12.45 7.82
N ASN A 166 10.39 11.63 6.95
CA ASN A 166 9.79 10.37 7.36
C ASN A 166 10.82 9.23 7.53
N GLY A 167 12.07 9.39 7.08
CA GLY A 167 13.13 8.40 7.28
C GLY A 167 12.92 7.02 6.67
N LEU A 168 11.85 6.78 5.90
CA LEU A 168 11.49 5.46 5.38
C LEU A 168 12.38 5.01 4.22
N ILE A 169 13.22 5.89 3.68
CA ILE A 169 14.28 5.53 2.71
C ILE A 169 15.20 4.44 3.25
N GLN A 170 15.42 4.40 4.58
CA GLN A 170 16.23 3.38 5.24
C GLN A 170 15.73 1.96 5.02
N LEU A 171 14.43 1.74 4.76
CA LEU A 171 13.92 0.41 4.39
C LEU A 171 14.63 -0.15 3.14
N ALA A 172 14.96 0.73 2.17
CA ALA A 172 15.70 0.34 0.98
C ALA A 172 17.17 0.08 1.30
N GLU A 173 17.78 0.90 2.17
CA GLU A 173 19.19 0.81 2.57
C GLU A 173 19.47 -0.43 3.44
N ASP A 174 18.52 -0.82 4.30
CA ASP A 174 18.63 -1.94 5.25
C ASP A 174 18.21 -3.29 4.65
N PHE A 175 18.10 -3.38 3.32
CA PHE A 175 17.75 -4.62 2.61
C PHE A 175 16.41 -5.23 3.08
N CYS A 176 15.42 -4.41 3.42
CA CYS A 176 14.08 -4.88 3.80
C CYS A 176 13.27 -5.39 2.59
N TYR A 177 13.81 -5.27 1.37
CA TYR A 177 13.23 -5.74 0.12
C TYR A 177 13.99 -6.95 -0.43
N LEU A 178 13.24 -7.84 -1.07
CA LEU A 178 13.79 -9.01 -1.77
C LEU A 178 13.21 -9.07 -3.17
N THR A 179 14.01 -8.70 -4.17
CA THR A 179 13.57 -8.56 -5.57
C THR A 179 12.75 -9.75 -6.04
N GLY A 180 11.55 -9.48 -6.57
CA GLY A 180 10.63 -10.48 -7.10
C GLY A 180 9.88 -11.30 -6.05
N VAL A 181 10.16 -11.12 -4.76
CA VAL A 181 9.53 -11.87 -3.66
C VAL A 181 8.91 -10.93 -2.62
N ILE A 182 9.70 -10.07 -1.99
CA ILE A 182 9.26 -9.08 -1.00
C ILE A 182 9.42 -7.68 -1.61
N GLY A 183 8.33 -7.20 -2.19
CA GLY A 183 8.19 -5.80 -2.64
C GLY A 183 7.31 -5.00 -1.69
N THR A 184 7.11 -3.72 -2.01
CA THR A 184 6.34 -2.76 -1.19
C THR A 184 4.95 -3.27 -0.84
N GLY A 185 4.28 -4.01 -1.73
CA GLY A 185 2.96 -4.58 -1.46
C GLY A 185 2.91 -5.60 -0.31
N ILE A 186 3.95 -6.43 -0.11
CA ILE A 186 4.01 -7.36 1.03
C ILE A 186 4.51 -6.65 2.28
N LEU A 187 5.57 -5.85 2.12
CA LEU A 187 6.19 -5.08 3.19
C LEU A 187 5.18 -4.14 3.87
N SER A 188 4.52 -3.28 3.11
CA SER A 188 3.54 -2.32 3.63
C SER A 188 2.37 -3.00 4.34
N ASN A 189 1.90 -4.16 3.86
CA ASN A 189 0.81 -4.88 4.49
C ASN A 189 1.22 -5.53 5.82
N ILE A 190 2.45 -6.02 5.94
CA ILE A 190 2.95 -6.59 7.19
C ILE A 190 3.21 -5.47 8.19
N LEU A 191 3.96 -4.44 7.79
CA LEU A 191 4.31 -3.32 8.67
C LEU A 191 3.06 -2.56 9.15
N ASN A 192 2.12 -2.23 8.25
CA ASN A 192 0.85 -1.61 8.64
C ASN A 192 0.01 -2.52 9.54
N SER A 193 0.08 -3.83 9.34
CA SER A 193 -0.66 -4.75 10.20
C SER A 193 -0.10 -4.81 11.61
N ILE A 194 1.19 -4.57 11.84
CA ILE A 194 1.79 -4.60 13.18
C ILE A 194 1.70 -3.21 13.81
N TYR A 195 2.05 -2.18 13.04
CA TYR A 195 2.13 -0.78 13.45
C TYR A 195 1.31 0.13 12.51
N PRO A 196 -0.05 0.07 12.59
CA PRO A 196 -0.94 0.83 11.73
C PRO A 196 -0.88 2.34 11.92
N TRP A 197 -0.20 2.81 12.96
CA TRP A 197 0.03 4.23 13.19
C TRP A 197 1.32 4.75 12.54
N LEU A 198 2.28 3.87 12.22
CA LEU A 198 3.59 4.23 11.66
C LEU A 198 3.70 3.99 10.17
N PHE A 199 3.16 2.87 9.70
CA PHE A 199 3.38 2.43 8.33
C PHE A 199 2.07 2.44 7.53
N PRO A 200 2.02 3.17 6.41
CA PRO A 200 0.88 3.14 5.51
C PRO A 200 0.79 1.78 4.79
N GLY A 201 -0.41 1.20 4.79
CA GLY A 201 -0.67 -0.11 4.19
C GLY A 201 -1.27 -0.03 2.80
N MET A 202 -1.76 -1.18 2.31
CA MET A 202 -2.60 -1.26 1.11
C MET A 202 -2.00 -0.57 -0.12
N PHE A 203 -0.67 -0.61 -0.25
CA PHE A 203 0.12 0.14 -1.24
C PHE A 203 -0.50 0.13 -2.63
N LYS A 204 -0.87 -1.05 -3.17
CA LYS A 204 -1.52 -1.18 -4.47
C LYS A 204 -2.80 -0.33 -4.61
N PHE A 205 -3.68 -0.36 -3.61
CA PHE A 205 -4.90 0.45 -3.61
C PHE A 205 -4.58 1.94 -3.47
N GLY A 206 -3.62 2.27 -2.59
CA GLY A 206 -3.16 3.64 -2.41
C GLY A 206 -2.59 4.25 -3.69
N THR A 207 -1.72 3.53 -4.40
CA THR A 207 -1.16 3.98 -5.67
C THR A 207 -2.25 4.18 -6.73
N PHE A 208 -3.23 3.27 -6.85
CA PHE A 208 -4.37 3.50 -7.77
C PHE A 208 -5.25 4.67 -7.35
N ALA A 209 -5.46 4.87 -6.05
CA ALA A 209 -6.20 6.02 -5.57
C ALA A 209 -5.48 7.32 -5.91
N LEU A 210 -4.15 7.38 -5.72
CA LEU A 210 -3.33 8.54 -6.11
C LEU A 210 -3.36 8.78 -7.62
N TYR A 211 -3.33 7.72 -8.44
CA TYR A 211 -3.56 7.83 -9.90
C TYR A 211 -4.91 8.48 -10.24
N ILE A 212 -5.97 8.11 -9.53
CA ILE A 212 -7.31 8.70 -9.73
C ILE A 212 -7.33 10.16 -9.28
N LEU A 213 -6.80 10.43 -8.08
CA LEU A 213 -6.81 11.75 -7.46
C LEU A 213 -5.91 12.75 -8.19
N SER A 214 -4.84 12.31 -8.86
CA SER A 214 -4.02 13.17 -9.73
C SER A 214 -4.70 13.50 -11.06
N GLY A 215 -5.98 13.17 -11.22
CA GLY A 215 -6.71 13.33 -12.47
C GLY A 215 -6.21 12.41 -13.57
N ARG A 216 -5.43 11.36 -13.22
CA ARG A 216 -4.84 10.39 -14.15
C ARG A 216 -3.79 10.99 -15.08
N GLN A 217 -3.14 12.05 -14.63
CA GLN A 217 -2.18 12.81 -15.42
C GLN A 217 -0.77 12.21 -15.36
N ALA A 218 -0.03 12.39 -16.45
CA ALA A 218 1.41 12.24 -16.48
C ALA A 218 2.03 13.61 -16.16
N ILE A 219 2.55 13.76 -14.94
CA ILE A 219 3.09 15.02 -14.45
C ILE A 219 4.61 14.92 -14.58
N ASP A 220 5.19 15.62 -15.56
CA ASP A 220 6.63 15.69 -15.84
C ASP A 220 7.34 14.34 -16.13
N MET A 221 6.61 13.23 -16.15
CA MET A 221 7.13 11.90 -16.45
C MET A 221 7.56 11.78 -17.92
N GLY A 222 8.82 11.42 -18.17
CA GLY A 222 9.40 11.30 -19.51
C GLY A 222 8.75 10.21 -20.37
N SER A 223 8.14 9.20 -19.74
CA SER A 223 7.34 8.14 -20.37
C SER A 223 5.98 8.63 -20.89
N ASN A 224 5.56 9.85 -20.53
CA ASN A 224 4.19 10.35 -20.69
C ASN A 224 3.12 9.44 -20.04
N SER A 225 3.50 8.67 -19.02
CA SER A 225 2.59 7.91 -18.18
C SER A 225 2.54 8.48 -16.75
N SER A 226 1.49 8.15 -15.99
CA SER A 226 1.38 8.63 -14.61
C SER A 226 2.41 7.93 -13.73
N GLU A 227 3.04 8.66 -12.79
CA GLU A 227 4.00 8.09 -11.84
C GLU A 227 3.42 6.94 -10.98
N PHE A 228 2.11 6.90 -10.86
CA PHE A 228 1.37 5.88 -10.12
C PHE A 228 1.07 4.63 -10.95
N LEU A 229 1.36 4.62 -12.25
CA LEU A 229 1.09 3.48 -13.13
C LEU A 229 2.36 2.91 -13.73
N MET A 230 2.29 1.62 -14.03
CA MET A 230 3.26 0.92 -14.86
C MET A 230 2.54 0.29 -16.05
N ILE A 231 2.97 0.65 -17.25
CA ILE A 231 2.47 0.09 -18.50
C ILE A 231 3.21 -1.21 -18.79
N LYS A 232 2.48 -2.28 -19.11
CA LYS A 232 3.01 -3.58 -19.52
C LYS A 232 2.96 -3.68 -21.04
N ASP A 233 3.88 -3.00 -21.72
CA ASP A 233 3.94 -2.98 -23.18
C ASP A 233 4.77 -4.14 -23.78
N ASP A 234 5.47 -4.89 -22.92
CA ASP A 234 6.31 -6.04 -23.25
C ASP A 234 5.49 -7.32 -23.46
N ILE A 235 4.28 -7.38 -22.91
CA ILE A 235 3.35 -8.50 -23.05
C ILE A 235 2.03 -7.97 -23.60
N ARG A 236 1.81 -8.12 -24.91
CA ARG A 236 0.48 -7.91 -25.47
C ARG A 236 -0.47 -8.95 -24.89
N SER A 237 -1.55 -8.49 -24.26
CA SER A 237 -2.66 -9.38 -23.91
C SER A 237 -3.17 -10.10 -25.15
N LYS A 238 -3.83 -11.25 -24.97
CA LYS A 238 -4.37 -12.04 -26.09
C LYS A 238 -5.35 -11.25 -26.98
N THR A 239 -5.92 -10.16 -26.46
CA THR A 239 -6.84 -9.24 -27.15
C THR A 239 -6.14 -8.07 -27.83
N GLY A 240 -4.81 -7.94 -27.71
CA GLY A 240 -4.06 -6.81 -28.25
C GLY A 240 -4.17 -5.53 -27.42
N ILE A 241 -4.75 -5.59 -26.22
CA ILE A 241 -4.83 -4.48 -25.27
C ILE A 241 -3.50 -4.38 -24.52
N ILE A 242 -2.99 -3.15 -24.38
CA ILE A 242 -1.86 -2.83 -23.50
C ILE A 242 -2.41 -2.77 -22.08
N GLU A 243 -1.98 -3.68 -21.22
CA GLU A 243 -2.37 -3.70 -19.81
C GLU A 243 -1.50 -2.72 -19.03
N ALA A 244 -2.05 -2.09 -17.99
CA ALA A 244 -1.27 -1.38 -16.99
C ALA A 244 -1.54 -1.96 -15.60
N ASP A 245 -0.69 -1.65 -14.64
CA ASP A 245 -0.89 -1.93 -13.22
C ASP A 245 -0.41 -0.74 -12.40
N HIS A 246 -0.55 -0.79 -11.07
CA HIS A 246 0.11 0.18 -10.20
C HIS A 246 1.63 0.14 -10.41
N ASN A 247 2.29 1.28 -10.22
CA ASN A 247 3.75 1.33 -10.27
C ASN A 247 4.36 0.53 -9.10
N TYR A 248 4.90 -0.65 -9.41
CA TYR A 248 5.48 -1.57 -8.42
C TYR A 248 6.74 -1.02 -7.74
N PHE A 249 7.40 -0.02 -8.34
CA PHE A 249 8.62 0.59 -7.86
C PHE A 249 8.40 2.01 -7.35
N PHE A 250 7.14 2.43 -7.17
CA PHE A 250 6.86 3.72 -6.59
C PHE A 250 7.50 3.80 -5.18
N PRO A 251 8.28 4.85 -4.87
CA PRO A 251 9.02 4.93 -3.61
C PRO A 251 8.07 4.92 -2.40
N TYR A 252 8.42 4.15 -1.37
CA TYR A 252 7.53 3.94 -0.23
C TYR A 252 7.51 5.15 0.70
N GLU A 253 8.63 5.83 0.84
CA GLU A 253 8.82 7.11 1.52
C GLU A 253 7.95 8.21 0.90
N THR A 254 7.91 8.31 -0.43
CA THR A 254 7.04 9.25 -1.15
C THR A 254 5.57 8.89 -0.94
N PHE A 255 5.22 7.60 -1.07
CA PHE A 255 3.88 7.11 -0.78
C PHE A 255 3.45 7.46 0.65
N ALA A 256 4.34 7.30 1.62
CA ALA A 256 4.03 7.56 3.01
C ALA A 256 3.76 9.03 3.30
N LEU A 257 4.49 9.95 2.66
CA LEU A 257 4.20 11.36 2.79
C LEU A 257 2.81 11.72 2.22
N TYR A 258 2.45 11.18 1.05
CA TYR A 258 1.08 11.33 0.51
C TYR A 258 0.03 10.80 1.48
N THR A 259 0.23 9.60 2.00
CA THR A 259 -0.74 8.98 2.92
C THR A 259 -0.86 9.76 4.22
N LEU A 260 0.24 10.30 4.76
CA LEU A 260 0.22 11.13 5.97
C LEU A 260 -0.55 12.45 5.75
N ARG A 261 -0.34 13.13 4.62
CA ARG A 261 -1.10 14.34 4.27
C ARG A 261 -2.60 14.06 4.13
N ILE A 262 -2.93 12.94 3.47
CA ILE A 262 -4.32 12.47 3.33
C ILE A 262 -4.94 12.17 4.70
N TYR A 263 -4.23 11.47 5.59
CA TYR A 263 -4.71 11.21 6.95
C TYR A 263 -5.01 12.52 7.70
N ARG A 264 -4.06 13.46 7.73
CA ARG A 264 -4.23 14.75 8.44
C ARG A 264 -5.47 15.49 7.94
N ALA A 265 -5.69 15.49 6.62
CA ALA A 265 -6.84 16.16 6.04
C ALA A 265 -8.17 15.43 6.30
N LEU A 266 -8.17 14.08 6.28
CA LEU A 266 -9.34 13.28 6.64
C LEU A 266 -9.72 13.44 8.12
N ASP A 267 -8.75 13.36 9.03
CA ASP A 267 -8.98 13.54 10.48
C ASP A 267 -9.53 14.94 10.76
N LYS A 268 -8.95 15.97 10.12
CA LYS A 268 -9.48 17.33 10.20
C LYS A 268 -10.92 17.42 9.72
N ALA A 269 -11.26 16.85 8.57
CA ALA A 269 -12.63 16.87 8.04
C ALA A 269 -13.62 16.13 8.95
N ILE A 270 -13.21 15.00 9.53
CA ILE A 270 -14.01 14.26 10.52
C ILE A 270 -14.24 15.11 11.77
N ASN A 271 -13.21 15.77 12.27
CA ASN A 271 -13.30 16.64 13.44
C ASN A 271 -14.23 17.83 13.18
N ASP A 272 -14.01 18.57 12.09
CA ASP A 272 -14.81 19.74 11.75
C ASP A 272 -16.30 19.38 11.61
N ARG A 273 -16.62 18.29 10.91
CA ARG A 273 -18.01 17.92 10.57
C ARG A 273 -18.74 17.20 11.70
N PHE A 274 -18.05 16.36 12.48
CA PHE A 274 -18.70 15.46 13.44
C PHE A 274 -18.22 15.65 14.88
N GLN A 275 -17.19 16.47 15.10
CA GLN A 275 -16.57 16.69 16.41
C GLN A 275 -16.09 15.34 17.01
N ILE A 276 -15.38 14.57 16.19
CA ILE A 276 -14.74 13.30 16.51
C ILE A 276 -13.26 13.44 16.16
N LYS A 277 -12.37 12.97 17.03
CA LYS A 277 -10.95 12.76 16.69
C LYS A 277 -10.79 11.30 16.30
N PHE A 278 -10.20 11.01 15.14
CA PHE A 278 -9.87 9.64 14.77
C PHE A 278 -8.74 9.13 15.67
N PRO A 279 -8.77 7.88 16.15
CA PRO A 279 -7.69 7.35 16.99
C PRO A 279 -6.34 7.29 16.26
N ASP A 280 -5.34 8.01 16.78
CA ASP A 280 -4.01 8.16 16.16
C ASP A 280 -3.30 6.81 15.99
N ASP A 281 -3.49 5.88 16.93
CA ASP A 281 -2.99 4.49 16.92
C ASP A 281 -3.44 3.68 15.69
N TYR A 282 -4.43 4.17 14.95
CA TYR A 282 -4.98 3.52 13.76
C TYR A 282 -4.97 4.43 12.53
N ARG A 283 -4.15 5.50 12.49
CA ARG A 283 -4.20 6.53 11.42
C ARG A 283 -4.25 5.98 10.01
N TYR A 284 -3.44 4.96 9.71
CA TYR A 284 -3.39 4.42 8.35
C TYR A 284 -4.48 3.38 8.07
N VAL A 285 -5.22 2.93 9.08
CA VAL A 285 -6.47 2.18 8.85
C VAL A 285 -7.51 3.09 8.19
N LEU A 286 -7.58 4.36 8.59
CA LEU A 286 -8.47 5.34 7.96
C LEU A 286 -8.13 5.56 6.48
N THR A 287 -6.84 5.75 6.17
CA THR A 287 -6.40 5.99 4.78
C THR A 287 -6.53 4.75 3.92
N ASN A 288 -6.27 3.57 4.47
CA ASN A 288 -6.50 2.29 3.78
C ASN A 288 -7.95 2.13 3.34
N ASP A 289 -8.90 2.51 4.19
CA ASP A 289 -10.32 2.46 3.88
C ASP A 289 -10.72 3.52 2.84
N PHE A 290 -10.23 4.76 3.00
CA PHE A 290 -10.41 5.80 1.98
C PHE A 290 -9.88 5.39 0.60
N TYR A 291 -8.69 4.79 0.52
CA TYR A 291 -8.14 4.28 -0.74
C TYR A 291 -9.01 3.19 -1.37
N ARG A 292 -9.56 2.28 -0.56
CA ARG A 292 -10.53 1.28 -1.04
C ARG A 292 -11.76 1.96 -1.62
N TYR A 293 -12.31 2.95 -0.92
CA TYR A 293 -13.45 3.72 -1.41
C TYR A 293 -13.18 4.35 -2.79
N ILE A 294 -12.05 5.05 -2.95
CA ILE A 294 -11.68 5.68 -4.24
C ILE A 294 -11.57 4.64 -5.36
N VAL A 295 -10.95 3.50 -5.08
CA VAL A 295 -10.81 2.40 -6.04
C VAL A 295 -12.16 1.78 -6.37
N ASP A 296 -13.04 1.57 -5.39
CA ASP A 296 -14.33 0.92 -5.56
C ASP A 296 -15.29 1.77 -6.39
N ILE A 297 -15.36 3.08 -6.15
CA ILE A 297 -16.19 3.98 -6.98
C ILE A 297 -15.64 4.14 -8.42
N ASN A 298 -14.39 3.71 -8.67
CA ASN A 298 -13.75 3.72 -9.99
C ASN A 298 -13.45 2.29 -10.51
N LYS A 299 -14.08 1.26 -9.94
CA LYS A 299 -13.74 -0.14 -10.17
C LYS A 299 -13.74 -0.55 -11.64
N GLU A 300 -14.78 -0.16 -12.39
CA GLU A 300 -14.90 -0.51 -13.82
C GLU A 300 -13.70 0.04 -14.61
N ARG A 301 -13.28 1.28 -14.33
CA ARG A 301 -12.14 1.90 -15.02
C ARG A 301 -10.82 1.22 -14.69
N ILE A 302 -10.63 0.85 -13.43
CA ILE A 302 -9.45 0.09 -13.01
C ILE A 302 -9.47 -1.30 -13.66
N GLN A 303 -10.63 -1.95 -13.78
CA GLN A 303 -10.75 -3.23 -14.48
C GLN A 303 -10.35 -3.11 -15.96
N THR A 304 -10.82 -2.07 -16.66
CA THR A 304 -10.39 -1.76 -18.02
C THR A 304 -8.88 -1.58 -18.12
N LEU A 305 -8.30 -0.76 -17.23
CA LEU A 305 -6.87 -0.46 -17.20
C LEU A 305 -6.01 -1.73 -17.02
N LEU A 306 -6.47 -2.64 -16.15
CA LEU A 306 -5.81 -3.92 -15.88
C LEU A 306 -6.04 -4.95 -16.99
N GLY A 307 -6.72 -4.60 -18.10
CA GLY A 307 -7.03 -5.53 -19.18
C GLY A 307 -8.00 -6.65 -18.77
N ASN A 308 -8.84 -6.41 -17.76
CA ASN A 308 -9.86 -7.36 -17.31
C ASN A 308 -11.14 -7.33 -18.17
N ASP A 309 -11.29 -6.37 -19.09
CA ASP A 309 -12.45 -6.26 -20.00
C ASP A 309 -12.53 -7.35 -21.08
N ASP A 310 -11.58 -8.29 -21.06
CA ASP A 310 -11.59 -9.47 -21.89
C ASP A 310 -12.73 -10.39 -21.41
N ILE A 311 -13.87 -10.37 -22.12
CA ILE A 311 -15.11 -11.13 -21.85
C ILE A 311 -14.84 -12.63 -21.58
N LEU A 312 -13.72 -13.16 -22.09
CA LEU A 312 -13.28 -14.55 -21.88
C LEU A 312 -12.65 -14.82 -20.49
N LYS A 313 -12.21 -13.79 -19.76
CA LYS A 313 -11.58 -13.92 -18.43
C LYS A 313 -12.60 -14.05 -17.28
N PHE A 314 -13.91 -13.88 -17.54
CA PHE A 314 -14.99 -13.95 -16.52
C PHE A 314 -15.87 -15.20 -16.55
N GLN A 315 -15.53 -16.23 -17.33
CA GLN A 315 -16.12 -17.55 -17.11
C GLN A 315 -15.41 -18.25 -15.94
N ILE A 316 -15.63 -17.73 -14.73
CA ILE A 316 -15.34 -18.45 -13.50
C ILE A 316 -16.70 -18.76 -12.87
N SER A 317 -17.05 -20.05 -12.93
CA SER A 317 -18.17 -20.64 -12.21
C SER A 317 -18.10 -20.25 -10.73
N VAL A 318 -19.27 -19.89 -10.19
CA VAL A 318 -19.57 -19.54 -8.80
C VAL A 318 -18.81 -20.39 -7.78
#